data_AF-A0A8T6MRG2-F1
#
_entry.id   AF-A0A8T6MRG2-F1
#
_cell.length_a   1.000
_cell.length_b   1.000
_cell.length_c   1.000
_cell.angle_alpha   90.00
_cell.angle_beta   90.00
_cell.angle_gamma   90.00
#
_symmetry.space_group_name_H-M   'P 1'
#
loop_
_entity.id
_entity.type
_entity.pdbx_description
1 polymer ?
#
loop_
_entity_poly.entity_id
_entity_poly.type
_entity_poly.pdbx_seq_one_letter_code
_entity_poly.pdbx_strand_id
1 'polypeptide(L)' 'MYYSAMEIMSSIVAMALVAGGLIGQGFELKKIRASIRTDENLNPKNLFADKRNFKWYAMIVAGLLVSFARF' A
#
# COMPACT_ATOMS: atom_id res chain seq x y z
N MET A 1 -4.08 30.62 8.20
CA MET A 1 -2.72 30.23 7.78
C MET A 1 -2.27 28.91 8.42
N TYR A 2 -2.43 28.71 9.74
CA TYR A 2 -2.07 27.43 10.40
C TYR A 2 -2.88 26.22 9.87
N TYR A 3 -4.19 26.40 9.70
CA TYR A 3 -5.06 25.36 9.12
C TYR A 3 -4.63 24.92 7.71
N SER A 4 -4.30 25.85 6.81
CA SER A 4 -3.87 25.48 5.46
C SER A 4 -2.52 24.75 5.44
N ALA A 5 -1.62 25.05 6.39
CA ALA A 5 -0.36 24.32 6.51
C ALA A 5 -0.58 22.87 6.97
N MET A 6 -1.48 22.65 7.93
CA MET A 6 -1.84 21.30 8.38
C MET A 6 -2.51 20.47 7.27
N GLU A 7 -3.41 21.08 6.49
CA GLU A 7 -4.07 20.42 5.34
C GLU A 7 -3.07 20.00 4.25
N ILE A 8 -2.08 20.84 3.95
CA ILE A 8 -1.02 20.50 2.99
C ILE A 8 -0.19 19.33 3.52
N MET A 9 0.19 19.36 4.79
CA MET A 9 1.00 18.31 5.41
C MET A 9 0.26 16.97 5.44
N SER A 10 -1.02 16.95 5.82
CA SER A 10 -1.83 15.71 5.82
C SER A 10 -2.00 15.16 4.40
N SER A 11 -2.17 16.02 3.40
CA SER A 11 -2.24 15.62 1.99
C SER A 11 -0.94 14.98 1.49
N ILE A 12 0.21 15.56 1.83
CA ILE A 12 1.53 14.99 1.48
C ILE A 12 1.72 13.64 2.17
N VAL A 13 1.39 13.54 3.46
CA VAL A 13 1.49 12.28 4.22
C VAL A 13 0.58 11.21 3.64
N ALA A 14 -0.68 11.54 3.33
CA ALA A 14 -1.62 10.62 2.69
C ALA A 14 -1.07 10.09 1.36
N MET A 15 -0.57 10.98 0.51
CA MET A 15 0.00 10.62 -0.78
C MET A 15 1.25 9.73 -0.62
N ALA A 16 2.14 10.06 0.33
CA ALA A 16 3.33 9.26 0.60
C ALA A 16 2.99 7.85 1.10
N LEU A 17 1.97 7.71 1.97
CA LEU A 17 1.50 6.42 2.45
C LEU A 17 0.90 5.57 1.32
N VAL A 18 0.03 6.15 0.49
CA VAL A 18 -0.57 5.43 -0.65
C VAL A 18 0.50 5.02 -1.67
N ALA A 19 1.35 5.96 -2.09
CA ALA A 19 2.40 5.69 -3.06
C ALA A 19 3.41 4.66 -2.53
N GLY A 20 3.88 4.81 -1.29
CA GLY A 20 4.77 3.86 -0.63
C GLY A 20 4.14 2.46 -0.50
N GLY A 21 2.87 2.41 -0.15
CA GLY A 21 2.08 1.17 -0.09
C GLY A 21 2.00 0.45 -1.43
N LEU A 22 1.68 1.17 -2.51
CA LEU A 22 1.62 0.62 -3.87
C LEU A 22 2.98 0.15 -4.40
N ILE A 23 4.02 0.96 -4.21
CA ILE A 23 5.40 0.63 -4.63
C ILE A 23 5.89 -0.62 -3.88
N GLY A 24 5.73 -0.63 -2.56
CA GLY A 24 6.12 -1.77 -1.72
C GLY A 24 5.36 -3.05 -2.06
N GLN A 25 4.06 -2.93 -2.32
CA GLN A 25 3.24 -4.04 -2.83
C GLN A 25 3.80 -4.59 -4.14
N GLY A 26 4.15 -3.74 -5.11
CA GLY A 26 4.74 -4.17 -6.38
C GLY A 26 6.03 -4.97 -6.19
N PHE A 27 6.92 -4.49 -5.31
CA PHE A 27 8.16 -5.22 -4.97
C PHE A 27 7.88 -6.56 -4.27
N GLU A 28 6.91 -6.62 -3.36
CA GLU A 28 6.56 -7.85 -2.65
C GLU A 28 5.89 -8.86 -3.58
N LEU A 29 5.02 -8.42 -4.50
CA LEU A 29 4.42 -9.28 -5.53
C LEU A 29 5.49 -9.89 -6.44
N LYS A 30 6.54 -9.14 -6.80
CA LYS A 30 7.70 -9.67 -7.53
C LYS A 30 8.39 -10.80 -6.74
N LYS A 31 8.57 -10.63 -5.43
CA LYS A 31 9.17 -11.66 -4.55
C LYS A 31 8.26 -12.88 -4.38
N ILE A 32 6.95 -12.67 -4.20
CA ILE A 32 5.96 -13.75 -4.08
C ILE A 32 5.97 -14.59 -5.35
N ARG A 33 5.90 -13.94 -6.53
CA ARG A 33 5.97 -14.62 -7.83
C ARG A 33 7.24 -15.45 -7.97
N ALA A 34 8.39 -14.90 -7.63
CA ALA A 34 9.67 -15.62 -7.69
C ALA A 34 9.76 -16.80 -6.70
N SER A 35 8.95 -16.80 -5.63
CA SER A 35 8.92 -17.89 -4.64
C SER A 35 8.02 -19.08 -5.03
N ILE A 36 7.18 -18.93 -6.06
CA ILE A 36 6.29 -19.98 -6.54
C ILE A 36 7.06 -20.90 -7.48
N ARG A 37 7.08 -22.20 -7.18
CA ARG A 37 7.87 -23.21 -7.91
C ARG A 37 7.10 -23.96 -8.99
N THR A 38 5.77 -23.88 -8.99
CA THR A 38 4.91 -24.57 -9.96
C THR A 38 3.84 -23.62 -10.47
N ASP A 39 3.55 -23.67 -11.77
CA ASP A 39 2.61 -22.77 -12.42
C ASP A 39 1.17 -22.93 -11.91
N GLU A 40 0.79 -24.12 -11.44
CA GLU A 40 -0.51 -24.34 -10.78
C GLU A 40 -0.70 -23.46 -9.53
N ASN A 41 0.40 -23.07 -8.88
CA ASN A 41 0.38 -22.20 -7.70
C ASN A 41 0.43 -20.70 -8.06
N LEU A 42 0.63 -20.34 -9.35
CA LEU A 42 0.56 -18.96 -9.86
C LEU A 42 -0.89 -18.45 -10.01
N ASN A 43 -1.81 -18.90 -9.15
CA ASN A 43 -3.13 -18.32 -9.08
C ASN A 43 -3.02 -16.86 -8.59
N PRO A 44 -3.63 -15.87 -9.29
CA PRO A 44 -3.65 -14.47 -8.85
C PRO A 44 -4.08 -14.29 -7.39
N LYS A 45 -5.03 -15.11 -6.91
CA LYS A 45 -5.47 -15.10 -5.52
C LYS A 45 -4.33 -15.38 -4.54
N ASN A 46 -3.44 -16.33 -4.87
CA ASN A 46 -2.29 -16.68 -4.04
C ASN A 46 -1.24 -15.55 -4.02
N LEU A 47 -1.13 -14.77 -5.09
CA LEU A 47 -0.21 -13.63 -5.19
C LEU A 47 -0.70 -12.44 -4.37
N PHE A 48 -1.95 -12.02 -4.58
CA PHE A 48 -2.49 -10.82 -3.94
C PHE A 48 -2.90 -11.05 -2.48
N ALA A 49 -3.38 -12.25 -2.12
CA ALA A 49 -3.77 -12.56 -0.75
C ALA A 49 -2.61 -13.10 0.13
N ASP A 50 -1.38 -13.13 -0.37
CA ASP A 50 -0.22 -13.55 0.42
C ASP A 50 -0.03 -12.60 1.62
N LYS A 51 0.15 -13.18 2.82
CA LYS A 51 0.35 -12.44 4.07
C LYS A 51 1.50 -11.42 4.01
N ARG A 52 2.52 -11.65 3.19
CA ARG A 52 3.63 -10.70 2.96
C ARG A 52 3.13 -9.37 2.41
N ASN A 53 2.02 -9.37 1.65
CA ASN A 53 1.43 -8.20 1.04
C ASN A 53 0.51 -7.41 2.00
N PHE A 54 0.09 -8.01 3.11
CA PHE A 54 -0.87 -7.42 4.06
C PHE A 54 -0.41 -6.06 4.62
N LYS A 55 0.88 -5.93 4.96
CA LYS A 55 1.45 -4.67 5.47
C LYS A 55 1.33 -3.51 4.47
N TRP A 56 1.40 -3.81 3.17
CA TRP A 56 1.28 -2.81 2.12
C TRP A 56 -0.17 -2.36 1.94
N TYR A 57 -1.14 -3.29 2.02
CA TYR A 57 -2.56 -2.94 2.05
C TYR A 57 -2.91 -2.08 3.27
N ALA A 58 -2.39 -2.43 4.45
CA ALA A 58 -2.60 -1.63 5.65
C ALA A 58 -2.09 -0.18 5.48
N MET A 59 -0.94 -0.01 4.82
CA MET A 59 -0.38 1.31 4.53
C MET A 59 -1.22 2.10 3.52
N ILE A 60 -1.72 1.45 2.46
CA ILE A 60 -2.63 2.07 1.48
C ILE A 60 -3.91 2.53 2.17
N VAL A 61 -4.53 1.64 2.97
CA VAL A 61 -5.75 1.96 3.72
C VAL A 61 -5.50 3.11 4.69
N ALA A 62 -4.38 3.11 5.41
CA ALA A 62 -4.01 4.21 6.31
C ALA A 62 -3.88 5.54 5.55
N GLY A 63 -3.20 5.56 4.40
CA GLY A 63 -3.08 6.75 3.56
C GLY A 63 -4.43 7.27 3.05
N LEU A 64 -5.33 6.37 2.63
CA LEU A 64 -6.69 6.73 2.23
C LEU A 64 -7.48 7.31 3.42
N LEU A 65 -7.40 6.72 4.60
CA LEU A 65 -8.06 7.24 5.80
C LEU A 65 -7.55 8.65 6.15
N VAL A 66 -6.23 8.87 6.09
CA VAL A 66 -5.63 10.20 6.30
C VAL A 66 -6.13 11.20 5.26
N SER A 67 -6.39 10.78 4.02
CA SER A 67 -6.89 11.69 2.97
C SER A 67 -8.32 12.20 3.20
N PHE A 68 -9.17 11.41 3.89
CA PHE A 68 -10.55 11.81 4.21
C PHE A 68 -10.70 12.38 5.62
N ALA A 69 -9.69 12.19 6.47
CA ALA A 69 -9.68 12.75 7.81
C ALA A 69 -9.45 14.27 7.73
N ARG A 70 -10.41 15.03 8.25
CA ARG A 70 -10.31 16.49 8.37
C ARG A 70 -9.70 16.84 9.72
N PHE A 71 -8.56 17.54 9.69
CA PHE A 71 -7.80 18.00 10.85
C PHE A 71 -7.50 19.48 10.73
#